data_AF-A0A4Q1SHA6-F1
#
_entry.id   AF-A0A4Q1SHA6-F1
#
_cell.length_a   1.000
_cell.length_b   1.000
_cell.length_c   1.000
_cell.angle_alpha   90.00
_cell.angle_beta   90.00
_cell.angle_gamma   90.00
#
_symmetry.space_group_name_H-M   'P 1'
#
loop_
_entity.id
_entity.type
_entity.pdbx_description
1 polymer ?
#
loop_
_entity_poly.entity_id
_entity_poly.type
_entity_poly.pdbx_seq_one_letter_code
_entity_poly.pdbx_strand_id
1 'polypeptide(L)'
;MGSSLRSSGHSSGSDAQDISHGSTSRRRNRRSGGRDAARLRALAAKLGENLEVCAQESEPKVEAVHQVRTGTRRIEALLEALWAAMARRPAECEPAAGAQERYEEMFGRWRALLRKVRQAAAPVRDLDVHRKLLGGLIERWSAADSGPEANLHQQAGHLDAWLRSHRARAARPLGRRAAKWAGKLDSLVTATSEALAGLPLPAGARRRNAGARTALDAFARLSAEIELLHGENLHDFRKGAKKARYMAEADGADAYAGEVGKAIKRVQDAIGDWHDWEMLAEEAREALGDVELADYLAGARDRRYAEAVRITQTMRGRLMGEWRSIA
;
A
#
# COMPACT_ATOMS: atom_id res chain seq x y z
N MET A 1 -37.97 -70.61 55.95
CA MET A 1 -38.36 -69.20 55.75
C MET A 1 -37.12 -68.37 56.07
N GLY A 2 -36.47 -67.62 55.19
CA GLY A 2 -36.69 -67.23 53.81
C GLY A 2 -35.84 -65.97 53.58
N SER A 3 -35.14 -65.94 52.43
CA SER A 3 -34.62 -64.74 51.74
C SER A 3 -33.42 -64.01 52.39
N SER A 4 -32.22 -64.03 51.79
CA SER A 4 -31.79 -63.35 50.54
C SER A 4 -31.58 -61.84 50.73
N LEU A 5 -30.35 -61.34 50.48
CA LEU A 5 -30.02 -60.39 49.41
C LEU A 5 -28.62 -59.73 49.57
N ARG A 6 -27.78 -59.93 48.53
CA ARG A 6 -26.89 -58.98 47.79
C ARG A 6 -25.80 -58.20 48.58
N SER A 7 -24.51 -58.44 48.33
CA SER A 7 -23.70 -58.06 47.15
C SER A 7 -23.65 -56.55 46.89
N SER A 8 -22.49 -55.94 47.18
CA SER A 8 -22.05 -54.66 46.60
C SER A 8 -20.54 -54.70 46.36
N GLY A 9 -20.17 -55.01 45.11
CA GLY A 9 -18.84 -54.77 44.58
C GLY A 9 -18.69 -53.29 44.23
N HIS A 10 -17.62 -52.66 44.70
CA HIS A 10 -17.21 -51.34 44.24
C HIS A 10 -16.32 -51.48 43.00
N SER A 11 -16.84 -50.93 41.91
CA SER A 11 -16.22 -50.84 40.59
C SER A 11 -15.14 -49.76 40.59
N SER A 12 -13.90 -50.15 40.31
CA SER A 12 -12.80 -49.29 39.92
C SER A 12 -13.02 -48.78 38.48
N GLY A 13 -13.59 -47.59 38.35
CA GLY A 13 -13.70 -46.85 37.09
C GLY A 13 -12.38 -46.17 36.76
N SER A 14 -11.74 -46.60 35.68
CA SER A 14 -10.49 -46.02 35.17
C SER A 14 -10.72 -44.64 34.56
N ASP A 15 -9.83 -43.72 34.90
CA ASP A 15 -9.62 -42.43 34.24
C ASP A 15 -9.40 -42.60 32.73
N ALA A 16 -10.34 -42.07 31.95
CA ALA A 16 -10.18 -41.80 30.52
C ALA A 16 -10.40 -40.31 30.27
N GLN A 17 -9.46 -39.47 30.72
CA GLN A 17 -9.43 -38.05 30.40
C GLN A 17 -8.76 -37.83 29.02
N ASP A 18 -9.63 -37.72 28.02
CA ASP A 18 -9.68 -36.66 27.00
C ASP A 18 -8.37 -36.20 26.32
N ILE A 19 -8.03 -36.86 25.20
CA ILE A 19 -6.97 -36.47 24.24
C ILE A 19 -7.61 -35.82 22.98
N SER A 20 -8.63 -34.97 23.12
CA SER A 20 -9.34 -34.40 21.95
C SER A 20 -8.92 -32.97 21.52
N HIS A 21 -8.10 -32.26 22.30
CA HIS A 21 -7.79 -30.84 22.03
C HIS A 21 -6.79 -30.55 20.89
N GLY A 22 -6.07 -31.55 20.37
CA GLY A 22 -5.05 -31.35 19.33
C GLY A 22 -5.58 -31.18 17.89
N SER A 23 -6.75 -31.77 17.55
CA SER A 23 -7.20 -31.83 16.15
C SER A 23 -7.84 -30.53 15.65
N THR A 24 -8.50 -29.79 16.54
CA THR A 24 -9.28 -28.58 16.21
C THR A 24 -8.38 -27.39 15.90
N SER A 25 -7.24 -27.27 16.58
CA SER A 25 -6.25 -26.19 16.37
C SER A 25 -5.56 -26.30 15.01
N ARG A 26 -5.14 -27.51 14.59
CA ARG A 26 -4.51 -27.74 13.28
C ARG A 26 -5.43 -27.40 12.11
N ARG A 27 -6.74 -27.71 12.21
CA ARG A 27 -7.74 -27.36 11.17
C ARG A 27 -7.95 -25.85 11.03
N ARG A 28 -7.92 -25.08 12.11
CA ARG A 28 -8.07 -23.60 12.06
C ARG A 28 -6.85 -22.92 11.44
N ASN A 29 -5.63 -23.36 11.76
CA ASN A 29 -4.41 -22.77 11.22
C ASN A 29 -4.31 -22.92 9.69
N ARG A 30 -4.61 -24.11 9.14
CA ARG A 30 -4.63 -24.34 7.69
C ARG A 30 -5.60 -23.43 6.93
N ARG A 31 -6.72 -23.05 7.54
CA ARG A 31 -7.70 -22.13 6.93
C ARG A 31 -7.18 -20.71 6.79
N SER A 32 -6.27 -20.26 7.68
CA SER A 32 -5.74 -18.90 7.63
C SER A 32 -4.75 -18.69 6.48
N GLY A 33 -3.75 -19.57 6.33
CA GLY A 33 -2.80 -19.54 5.21
C GLY A 33 -3.48 -19.65 3.84
N GLY A 34 -4.53 -20.46 3.75
CA GLY A 34 -5.33 -20.55 2.52
C GLY A 34 -6.00 -19.22 2.12
N ARG A 35 -6.49 -18.43 3.09
CA ARG A 35 -7.11 -17.12 2.81
C ARG A 35 -6.09 -16.09 2.34
N ASP A 36 -4.93 -16.03 2.99
CA ASP A 36 -3.90 -15.05 2.61
C ASP A 36 -3.28 -15.40 1.23
N ALA A 37 -3.07 -16.69 0.94
CA ALA A 37 -2.68 -17.14 -0.39
C ALA A 37 -3.73 -16.78 -1.45
N ALA A 38 -5.03 -17.02 -1.18
CA ALA A 38 -6.11 -16.64 -2.09
C ALA A 38 -6.14 -15.13 -2.36
N ARG A 39 -5.93 -14.31 -1.32
CA ARG A 39 -5.87 -12.86 -1.48
C ARG A 39 -4.66 -12.40 -2.28
N LEU A 40 -3.48 -12.97 -2.02
CA LEU A 40 -2.27 -12.67 -2.79
C LEU A 40 -2.50 -12.98 -4.28
N ARG A 41 -3.08 -14.16 -4.59
CA ARG A 41 -3.47 -14.52 -5.97
C ARG A 41 -4.41 -13.50 -6.57
N ALA A 42 -5.46 -13.09 -5.87
CA ALA A 42 -6.42 -12.11 -6.40
C ALA A 42 -5.77 -10.75 -6.70
N LEU A 43 -4.94 -10.23 -5.79
CA LEU A 43 -4.22 -8.97 -6.01
C LEU A 43 -3.23 -9.06 -7.17
N ALA A 44 -2.51 -10.19 -7.27
CA ALA A 44 -1.52 -10.38 -8.30
C ALA A 44 -2.14 -10.65 -9.68
N ALA A 45 -3.24 -11.40 -9.77
CA ALA A 45 -4.03 -11.55 -10.99
C ALA A 45 -4.48 -10.17 -11.48
N LYS A 46 -5.04 -9.35 -10.58
CA LYS A 46 -5.47 -8.00 -10.96
C LYS A 46 -4.31 -7.12 -11.41
N LEU A 47 -3.14 -7.22 -10.79
CA LEU A 47 -1.95 -6.52 -11.24
C LEU A 47 -1.46 -7.03 -12.61
N GLY A 48 -1.53 -8.34 -12.85
CA GLY A 48 -1.21 -8.98 -14.13
C GLY A 48 -2.08 -8.45 -15.27
N GLU A 49 -3.40 -8.44 -15.09
CA GLU A 49 -4.36 -7.87 -16.06
C GLU A 49 -4.00 -6.42 -16.42
N ASN A 50 -3.71 -5.58 -15.42
CA ASN A 50 -3.37 -4.17 -15.67
C ASN A 50 -2.01 -4.01 -16.37
N LEU A 51 -1.06 -4.92 -16.12
CA LEU A 51 0.22 -4.97 -16.84
C LEU A 51 0.02 -5.39 -18.30
N GLU A 52 -0.89 -6.33 -18.57
CA GLU A 52 -1.23 -6.72 -19.94
C GLU A 52 -1.89 -5.56 -20.71
N VAL A 53 -2.82 -4.84 -20.09
CA VAL A 53 -3.38 -3.60 -20.66
C VAL A 53 -2.26 -2.60 -20.97
N CYS A 54 -1.29 -2.43 -20.05
CA CYS A 54 -0.15 -1.56 -20.30
C CYS A 54 0.79 -2.05 -21.42
N ALA A 55 0.81 -3.35 -21.70
CA ALA A 55 1.66 -3.95 -22.74
C ALA A 55 1.05 -3.84 -24.14
N GLN A 56 -0.27 -3.86 -24.24
CA GLN A 56 -1.01 -3.82 -25.51
C GLN A 56 -1.06 -2.40 -26.12
N GLU A 57 -1.02 -1.38 -25.29
CA GLU A 57 -1.09 0.02 -25.72
C GLU A 57 0.32 0.62 -25.84
N SER A 58 0.61 1.28 -26.97
CA SER A 58 1.86 2.05 -27.14
C SER A 58 1.93 3.22 -26.14
N GLU A 59 0.76 3.72 -25.74
CA GLU A 59 0.57 4.72 -24.72
C GLU A 59 -0.54 4.26 -23.75
N PRO A 60 -0.18 3.67 -22.59
CA PRO A 60 -1.16 3.08 -21.68
C PRO A 60 -2.06 4.14 -21.06
N LYS A 61 -3.36 3.82 -20.95
CA LYS A 61 -4.36 4.66 -20.26
C LYS A 61 -3.95 5.01 -18.83
N VAL A 62 -4.29 6.23 -18.42
CA VAL A 62 -4.05 6.79 -17.07
C VAL A 62 -4.48 5.83 -15.96
N GLU A 63 -5.68 5.25 -16.10
CA GLU A 63 -6.25 4.36 -15.09
C GLU A 63 -5.44 3.06 -14.96
N ALA A 64 -4.99 2.46 -16.08
CA ALA A 64 -4.19 1.24 -16.04
C ALA A 64 -2.86 1.48 -15.31
N VAL A 65 -2.16 2.58 -15.61
CA VAL A 65 -0.90 2.96 -14.94
C VAL A 65 -1.13 3.21 -13.44
N HIS A 66 -2.23 3.88 -13.08
CA HIS A 66 -2.62 4.10 -11.70
C HIS A 66 -2.85 2.76 -10.96
N GLN A 67 -3.61 1.85 -11.56
CA GLN A 67 -3.91 0.54 -10.97
C GLN A 67 -2.65 -0.34 -10.83
N VAL A 68 -1.71 -0.29 -11.77
CA VAL A 68 -0.40 -0.96 -11.64
C VAL A 68 0.35 -0.46 -10.40
N ARG A 69 0.45 0.87 -10.20
CA ARG A 69 1.15 1.45 -9.04
C ARG A 69 0.45 1.15 -7.72
N THR A 70 -0.88 1.21 -7.69
CA THR A 70 -1.65 0.89 -6.48
C THR A 70 -1.61 -0.61 -6.16
N GLY A 71 -1.74 -1.47 -7.17
CA GLY A 71 -1.66 -2.93 -7.04
C GLY A 71 -0.31 -3.39 -6.48
N THR A 72 0.80 -2.88 -7.02
CA THR A 72 2.14 -3.22 -6.50
C THR A 72 2.33 -2.86 -5.02
N ARG A 73 1.81 -1.71 -4.57
CA ARG A 73 1.88 -1.30 -3.15
C ARG A 73 1.01 -2.17 -2.24
N ARG A 74 -0.19 -2.56 -2.69
CA ARG A 74 -1.09 -3.45 -1.95
C ARG A 74 -0.48 -4.85 -1.75
N ILE A 75 0.15 -5.38 -2.79
CA ILE A 75 0.86 -6.67 -2.69
C ILE A 75 2.03 -6.56 -1.70
N GLU A 76 2.85 -5.53 -1.82
CA GLU A 76 3.98 -5.32 -0.90
C GLU A 76 3.52 -5.22 0.57
N ALA A 77 2.45 -4.48 0.85
CA ALA A 77 1.89 -4.39 2.20
C ALA A 77 1.36 -5.73 2.72
N LEU A 78 0.71 -6.54 1.86
CA LEU A 78 0.29 -7.89 2.23
C LEU A 78 1.49 -8.79 2.57
N LEU A 79 2.55 -8.75 1.75
CA LEU A 79 3.76 -9.52 1.98
C LEU A 79 4.49 -9.10 3.26
N GLU A 80 4.57 -7.81 3.55
CA GLU A 80 5.13 -7.29 4.81
C GLU A 80 4.30 -7.74 6.02
N ALA A 81 2.96 -7.71 5.91
CA ALA A 81 2.08 -8.18 6.98
C ALA A 81 2.28 -9.68 7.24
N LEU A 82 2.43 -10.49 6.18
CA LEU A 82 2.73 -11.92 6.29
C LEU A 82 4.10 -12.16 6.92
N TRP A 83 5.13 -11.43 6.50
CA TRP A 83 6.47 -11.50 7.10
C TRP A 83 6.43 -11.17 8.60
N ALA A 84 5.77 -10.07 8.98
CA ALA A 84 5.65 -9.66 10.37
C ALA A 84 4.82 -10.63 11.23
N ALA A 85 3.87 -11.35 10.63
CA ALA A 85 3.12 -12.41 11.30
C ALA A 85 3.99 -13.65 11.53
N MET A 86 4.86 -14.01 10.58
CA MET A 86 5.79 -15.12 10.71
C MET A 86 6.90 -14.85 11.74
N ALA A 87 7.44 -13.63 11.76
CA ALA A 87 8.49 -13.22 12.71
C ALA A 87 8.02 -13.20 14.18
N ARG A 88 6.70 -13.08 14.42
CA ARG A 88 6.10 -13.05 15.77
C ARG A 88 5.64 -14.42 16.27
N ARG A 89 6.01 -15.52 15.60
CA ARG A 89 5.62 -16.86 16.04
C ARG A 89 6.33 -17.21 17.36
N PRO A 90 5.64 -17.89 18.30
CA PRO A 90 6.28 -18.39 19.51
C PRO A 90 7.46 -19.31 19.17
N ALA A 91 8.52 -19.30 19.99
CA ALA A 91 9.71 -20.13 19.81
C ALA A 91 9.39 -21.63 19.70
N GLU A 92 8.29 -22.08 20.33
CA GLU A 92 7.79 -23.45 20.28
C GLU A 92 7.32 -23.90 18.88
N CYS A 93 7.12 -22.96 17.95
CA CYS A 93 6.79 -23.22 16.55
C CYS A 93 8.02 -22.99 15.67
N GLU A 94 9.15 -23.60 16.01
CA GLU A 94 10.35 -23.49 15.18
C GLU A 94 10.03 -23.89 13.74
N PRO A 95 10.28 -23.00 12.77
CA PRO A 95 10.21 -23.38 11.37
C PRO A 95 11.16 -24.55 11.12
N ALA A 96 10.83 -25.40 10.15
CA ALA A 96 11.82 -26.33 9.62
C ALA A 96 13.11 -25.55 9.26
N ALA A 97 14.27 -26.12 9.57
CA ALA A 97 15.56 -25.49 9.29
C ALA A 97 15.60 -24.90 7.86
N GLY A 98 16.05 -23.65 7.73
CA GLY A 98 16.10 -22.93 6.45
C GLY A 98 14.75 -22.44 5.89
N ALA A 99 13.61 -22.57 6.58
CA ALA A 99 12.36 -22.00 6.09
C ALA A 99 12.37 -20.46 6.10
N GLN A 100 12.98 -19.84 7.13
CA GLN A 100 13.09 -18.38 7.22
C GLN A 100 13.88 -17.79 6.04
N GLU A 101 15.04 -18.35 5.72
CA GLU A 101 15.86 -17.95 4.57
C GLU A 101 15.09 -18.08 3.25
N ARG A 102 14.36 -19.19 3.06
CA ARG A 102 13.51 -19.40 1.88
C ARG A 102 12.42 -18.32 1.75
N TYR A 103 11.77 -17.94 2.85
CA TYR A 103 10.77 -16.87 2.83
C TYR A 103 11.38 -15.50 2.57
N GLU A 104 12.54 -15.22 3.16
CA GLU A 104 13.26 -13.97 2.94
C GLU A 104 13.67 -13.83 1.47
N GLU A 105 14.23 -14.88 0.87
CA GLU A 105 14.58 -14.92 -0.55
C GLU A 105 13.34 -14.74 -1.44
N MET A 106 12.25 -15.45 -1.14
CA MET A 106 10.98 -15.32 -1.85
C MET A 106 10.43 -13.88 -1.79
N PHE A 107 10.38 -13.27 -0.61
CA PHE A 107 9.95 -11.87 -0.45
C PHE A 107 10.94 -10.88 -1.06
N GLY A 108 12.23 -11.19 -1.08
CA GLY A 108 13.25 -10.46 -1.81
C GLY A 108 12.95 -10.42 -3.31
N ARG A 109 12.61 -11.56 -3.91
CA ARG A 109 12.23 -11.66 -5.33
C ARG A 109 10.97 -10.85 -5.65
N TRP A 110 9.95 -10.90 -4.79
CA TRP A 110 8.77 -10.05 -4.88
C TRP A 110 9.11 -8.57 -4.84
N ARG A 111 9.82 -8.10 -3.81
CA ARG A 111 10.21 -6.70 -3.66
C ARG A 111 11.01 -6.21 -4.87
N ALA A 112 11.93 -7.03 -5.37
CA ALA A 112 12.72 -6.70 -6.56
C ALA A 112 11.85 -6.55 -7.82
N LEU A 113 10.86 -7.42 -8.04
CA LEU A 113 9.94 -7.30 -9.18
C LEU A 113 9.03 -6.08 -9.05
N LEU A 114 8.35 -5.92 -7.91
CA LEU A 114 7.42 -4.81 -7.66
C LEU A 114 8.14 -3.46 -7.76
N ARG A 115 9.38 -3.36 -7.27
CA ARG A 115 10.22 -2.17 -7.43
C ARG A 115 10.45 -1.82 -8.90
N LYS A 116 10.82 -2.80 -9.74
CA LYS A 116 11.05 -2.59 -11.18
C LYS A 116 9.79 -2.09 -11.89
N VAL A 117 8.64 -2.69 -11.58
CA VAL A 117 7.34 -2.27 -12.11
C VAL A 117 7.04 -0.82 -11.71
N ARG A 118 7.18 -0.50 -10.41
CA ARG A 118 6.92 0.86 -9.91
C ARG A 118 7.84 1.92 -10.48
N GLN A 119 9.12 1.62 -10.65
CA GLN A 119 10.10 2.55 -11.22
C GLN A 119 9.76 2.89 -12.67
N ALA A 120 9.32 1.92 -13.48
CA ALA A 120 8.91 2.20 -14.85
C ALA A 120 7.56 2.92 -14.94
N ALA A 121 6.63 2.62 -14.04
CA ALA A 121 5.32 3.28 -14.01
C ALA A 121 5.31 4.66 -13.35
N ALA A 122 6.34 5.00 -12.57
CA ALA A 122 6.44 6.27 -11.85
C ALA A 122 6.36 7.49 -12.77
N PRO A 123 7.30 7.70 -13.70
CA PRO A 123 7.31 8.91 -14.52
C PRO A 123 6.01 9.06 -15.34
N VAL A 124 5.44 7.97 -15.84
CA VAL A 124 4.16 8.01 -16.57
C VAL A 124 3.03 8.53 -15.70
N ARG A 125 2.92 8.01 -14.46
CA ARG A 125 1.87 8.42 -13.53
C ARG A 125 2.06 9.84 -13.04
N ASP A 126 3.30 10.25 -12.79
CA ASP A 126 3.58 11.57 -12.26
C ASP A 126 3.19 12.61 -13.34
N LEU A 127 3.53 12.36 -14.62
CA LEU A 127 3.08 13.18 -15.76
C LEU A 127 1.55 13.13 -15.99
N ASP A 128 0.87 12.00 -15.74
CA ASP A 128 -0.60 11.94 -15.76
C ASP A 128 -1.22 12.91 -14.76
N VAL A 129 -0.62 13.04 -13.58
CA VAL A 129 -1.10 13.92 -12.51
C VAL A 129 -0.81 15.37 -12.86
N HIS A 130 0.40 15.69 -13.32
CA HIS A 130 0.79 17.05 -13.73
C HIS A 130 -0.14 17.59 -14.83
N ARG A 131 -0.40 16.77 -15.87
CA ARG A 131 -1.33 17.14 -16.95
C ARG A 131 -2.76 17.33 -16.44
N LYS A 132 -3.21 16.54 -15.47
CA LYS A 132 -4.54 16.73 -14.86
C LYS A 132 -4.64 18.06 -14.11
N LEU A 133 -3.61 18.42 -13.34
CA LEU A 133 -3.56 19.70 -12.61
C LEU A 133 -3.54 20.88 -13.59
N LEU A 134 -2.67 20.80 -14.62
CA LEU A 134 -2.55 21.81 -15.65
C LEU A 134 -3.84 21.95 -16.48
N GLY A 135 -4.51 20.84 -16.80
CA GLY A 135 -5.79 20.85 -17.51
C GLY A 135 -6.88 21.66 -16.78
N GLY A 136 -6.91 21.59 -15.44
CA GLY A 136 -7.83 22.42 -14.64
C GLY A 136 -7.50 23.91 -14.67
N LEU A 137 -6.25 24.30 -14.94
CA LEU A 137 -5.86 25.69 -15.15
C LEU A 137 -6.20 26.16 -16.57
N ILE A 138 -5.94 25.32 -17.58
CA ILE A 138 -6.30 25.58 -18.98
C ILE A 138 -7.81 25.82 -19.09
N GLU A 139 -8.63 24.95 -18.50
CA GLU A 139 -10.08 25.09 -18.49
C GLU A 139 -10.51 26.42 -17.84
N ARG A 140 -9.90 26.77 -16.69
CA ARG A 140 -10.18 28.03 -15.99
C ARG A 140 -9.88 29.27 -16.85
N TRP A 141 -8.79 29.26 -17.60
CA TRP A 141 -8.36 30.40 -18.40
C TRP A 141 -8.89 30.39 -19.84
N SER A 142 -9.65 29.37 -20.22
CA SER A 142 -10.15 29.20 -21.60
C SER A 142 -11.09 30.32 -22.08
N ALA A 143 -11.73 31.04 -21.16
CA ALA A 143 -12.63 32.16 -21.46
C ALA A 143 -11.93 33.54 -21.49
N ALA A 144 -10.62 33.60 -21.25
CA ALA A 144 -9.88 34.85 -21.25
C ALA A 144 -9.48 35.26 -22.69
N ASP A 145 -10.23 36.17 -23.28
CA ASP A 145 -9.97 36.68 -24.64
C ASP A 145 -8.78 37.66 -24.71
N SER A 146 -8.40 38.27 -23.59
CA SER A 146 -7.28 39.21 -23.50
C SER A 146 -6.73 39.34 -22.08
N GLY A 147 -5.54 39.94 -21.94
CA GLY A 147 -4.91 40.19 -20.64
C GLY A 147 -3.96 39.08 -20.17
N PRO A 148 -3.50 39.14 -18.90
CA PRO A 148 -2.52 38.20 -18.34
C PRO A 148 -2.96 36.74 -18.42
N GLU A 149 -4.25 36.46 -18.25
CA GLU A 149 -4.80 35.11 -18.29
C GLU A 149 -4.72 34.48 -19.70
N ALA A 150 -4.82 35.28 -20.77
CA ALA A 150 -4.65 34.79 -22.14
C ALA A 150 -3.20 34.32 -22.39
N ASN A 151 -2.21 35.04 -21.85
CA ASN A 151 -0.79 34.65 -21.91
C ASN A 151 -0.55 33.36 -21.10
N LEU A 152 -1.09 33.27 -19.88
CA LEU A 152 -1.00 32.08 -19.03
C LEU A 152 -1.63 30.85 -19.71
N HIS A 153 -2.78 31.03 -20.38
CA HIS A 153 -3.44 29.97 -21.14
C HIS A 153 -2.55 29.46 -22.28
N GLN A 154 -1.94 30.37 -23.05
CA GLN A 154 -1.01 30.00 -24.12
C GLN A 154 0.20 29.23 -23.58
N GLN A 155 0.84 29.72 -22.52
CA GLN A 155 1.97 29.06 -21.87
C GLN A 155 1.58 27.66 -21.33
N ALA A 156 0.39 27.53 -20.75
CA ALA A 156 -0.12 26.26 -20.26
C ALA A 156 -0.36 25.26 -21.40
N GLY A 157 -0.82 25.72 -22.56
CA GLY A 157 -0.92 24.91 -23.77
C GLY A 157 0.43 24.36 -24.24
N HIS A 158 1.48 25.20 -24.24
CA HIS A 158 2.85 24.77 -24.56
C HIS A 158 3.36 23.73 -23.56
N LEU A 159 3.14 23.95 -22.26
CA LEU A 159 3.53 23.00 -21.22
C LEU A 159 2.80 21.66 -21.34
N ASP A 160 1.49 21.64 -21.64
CA ASP A 160 0.76 20.37 -21.82
C ASP A 160 1.30 19.57 -23.01
N ALA A 161 1.61 20.23 -24.13
CA ALA A 161 2.21 19.59 -25.29
C ALA A 161 3.59 18.98 -24.97
N TRP A 162 4.39 19.68 -24.17
CA TRP A 162 5.68 19.20 -23.69
C TRP A 162 5.50 17.98 -22.76
N LEU A 163 4.62 18.07 -21.76
CA LEU A 163 4.33 16.99 -20.80
C LEU A 163 3.78 15.75 -21.50
N ARG A 164 2.90 15.92 -22.49
CA ARG A 164 2.37 14.83 -23.32
C ARG A 164 3.50 14.10 -24.05
N SER A 165 4.42 14.85 -24.67
CA SER A 165 5.57 14.27 -25.37
C SER A 165 6.50 13.51 -24.41
N HIS A 166 6.74 14.08 -23.22
CA HIS A 166 7.52 13.43 -22.17
C HIS A 166 6.85 12.13 -21.69
N ARG A 167 5.54 12.17 -21.45
CA ARG A 167 4.73 11.02 -21.02
C ARG A 167 4.80 9.87 -22.02
N ALA A 168 4.64 10.16 -23.31
CA ALA A 168 4.74 9.17 -24.38
C ALA A 168 6.12 8.49 -24.40
N ARG A 169 7.21 9.24 -24.16
CA ARG A 169 8.56 8.67 -24.03
C ARG A 169 8.69 7.77 -22.80
N ALA A 170 8.19 8.22 -21.65
CA ALA A 170 8.21 7.47 -20.39
C ALA A 170 7.35 6.19 -20.42
N ALA A 171 6.29 6.17 -21.24
CA ALA A 171 5.42 5.01 -21.41
C ALA A 171 6.09 3.83 -22.16
N ARG A 172 7.00 4.11 -23.10
CA ARG A 172 7.61 3.06 -23.94
C ARG A 172 8.33 1.97 -23.14
N PRO A 173 9.20 2.27 -22.16
CA PRO A 173 9.83 1.23 -21.32
C PRO A 173 8.84 0.44 -20.47
N LEU A 174 7.76 1.06 -20.00
CA LEU A 174 6.70 0.40 -19.25
C LEU A 174 6.01 -0.66 -20.12
N GLY A 175 5.49 -0.25 -21.28
CA GLY A 175 4.78 -1.16 -22.20
C GLY A 175 5.65 -2.35 -22.64
N ARG A 176 6.89 -2.08 -23.08
CA ARG A 176 7.83 -3.13 -23.53
C ARG A 176 8.14 -4.20 -22.46
N ARG A 177 8.08 -3.85 -21.18
CA ARG A 177 8.45 -4.76 -20.08
C ARG A 177 7.25 -5.33 -19.34
N ALA A 178 6.06 -4.75 -19.51
CA ALA A 178 4.89 -5.10 -18.73
C ALA A 178 4.46 -6.56 -18.92
N ALA A 179 4.40 -7.06 -20.15
CA ALA A 179 4.08 -8.48 -20.42
C ALA A 179 5.08 -9.44 -19.76
N LYS A 180 6.38 -9.13 -19.81
CA LYS A 180 7.42 -9.92 -19.12
C LYS A 180 7.25 -9.91 -17.60
N TRP A 181 6.81 -8.80 -17.03
CA TRP A 181 6.54 -8.73 -15.59
C TRP A 181 5.27 -9.45 -15.19
N ALA A 182 4.22 -9.42 -16.02
CA ALA A 182 3.01 -10.21 -15.81
C ALA A 182 3.32 -11.72 -15.72
N GLY A 183 4.10 -12.25 -16.67
CA GLY A 183 4.54 -13.65 -16.61
C GLY A 183 5.38 -13.99 -15.37
N LYS A 184 6.28 -13.10 -14.95
CA LYS A 184 7.06 -13.30 -13.70
C LYS A 184 6.20 -13.24 -12.46
N LEU A 185 5.17 -12.40 -12.47
CA LEU A 185 4.24 -12.24 -11.35
C LEU A 185 3.49 -13.55 -11.12
N ASP A 186 2.98 -14.17 -12.18
CA ASP A 186 2.30 -15.46 -12.13
C ASP A 186 3.19 -16.56 -11.52
N SER A 187 4.43 -16.68 -11.99
CA SER A 187 5.39 -17.66 -11.43
C SER A 187 5.65 -17.43 -9.93
N LEU A 188 5.79 -16.17 -9.49
CA LEU A 188 5.99 -15.84 -8.07
C LEU A 188 4.75 -16.15 -7.24
N VAL A 189 3.55 -15.90 -7.77
CA VAL A 189 2.28 -16.19 -7.10
C VAL A 189 2.12 -17.68 -6.85
N THR A 190 2.40 -18.52 -7.85
CA THR A 190 2.32 -19.98 -7.75
C THR A 190 3.27 -20.49 -6.67
N ALA A 191 4.56 -20.15 -6.77
CA ALA A 191 5.57 -20.57 -5.79
C ALA A 191 5.24 -20.09 -4.35
N THR A 192 4.77 -18.85 -4.21
CA THR A 192 4.41 -18.29 -2.89
C THR A 192 3.16 -18.95 -2.33
N SER A 193 2.17 -19.22 -3.17
CA SER A 193 0.92 -19.87 -2.77
C SER A 193 1.15 -21.27 -2.23
N GLU A 194 2.01 -22.06 -2.89
CA GLU A 194 2.40 -23.40 -2.44
C GLU A 194 3.13 -23.33 -1.10
N ALA A 195 4.08 -22.41 -0.97
CA ALA A 195 4.83 -22.20 0.27
C ALA A 195 3.93 -21.76 1.44
N LEU A 196 2.93 -20.91 1.20
CA LEU A 196 1.95 -20.47 2.20
C LEU A 196 0.95 -21.56 2.58
N ALA A 197 0.57 -22.46 1.67
CA ALA A 197 -0.36 -23.55 1.95
C ALA A 197 0.20 -24.54 3.00
N GLY A 198 1.52 -24.68 3.06
CA GLY A 198 2.21 -25.52 4.04
C GLY A 198 2.38 -24.89 5.42
N LEU A 199 2.12 -23.59 5.58
CA LEU A 199 2.40 -22.88 6.83
C LEU A 199 1.26 -22.95 7.84
N PRO A 200 1.51 -23.39 9.09
CA PRO A 200 0.58 -23.22 10.18
C PRO A 200 0.63 -21.77 10.67
N LEU A 201 -0.03 -20.86 9.96
CA LEU A 201 -0.21 -19.49 10.44
C LEU A 201 -1.14 -19.52 11.68
N PRO A 202 -0.79 -18.80 12.77
CA PRO A 202 -1.59 -18.81 13.99
C PRO A 202 -3.03 -18.32 13.73
N ALA A 203 -4.03 -19.17 13.97
CA ALA A 203 -5.44 -18.87 13.75
C ALA A 203 -6.02 -17.77 14.67
N GLY A 204 -5.25 -17.25 15.63
CA GLY A 204 -5.67 -16.23 16.59
C GLY A 204 -4.99 -14.87 16.44
N ALA A 205 -4.13 -14.66 15.44
CA ALA A 205 -3.36 -13.41 15.32
C ALA A 205 -4.20 -12.20 14.89
N ARG A 206 -5.41 -12.40 14.34
CA ARG A 206 -6.34 -11.31 14.05
C ARG A 206 -7.17 -10.98 15.29
N ARG A 207 -6.52 -10.34 16.27
CA ARG A 207 -7.24 -9.62 17.33
C ARG A 207 -8.08 -8.53 16.66
N ARG A 208 -9.27 -8.23 17.21
CA ARG A 208 -10.01 -7.00 16.84
C ARG A 208 -9.03 -5.83 16.91
N ASN A 209 -9.04 -4.93 15.92
CA ASN A 209 -8.16 -3.76 15.85
C ASN A 209 -6.68 -4.05 15.59
N ALA A 210 -6.27 -5.26 15.23
CA ALA A 210 -4.85 -5.57 14.96
C ALA A 210 -4.25 -4.70 13.83
N GLY A 211 -5.02 -4.46 12.76
CA GLY A 211 -4.62 -3.57 11.67
C GLY A 211 -4.49 -2.11 12.13
N ALA A 212 -5.47 -1.61 12.89
CA ALA A 212 -5.46 -0.26 13.45
C ALA A 212 -4.26 -0.04 14.39
N ARG A 213 -4.02 -0.97 15.33
CA ARG A 213 -2.90 -0.90 16.27
C ARG A 213 -1.56 -0.91 15.55
N THR A 214 -1.37 -1.83 14.59
CA THR A 214 -0.12 -1.90 13.81
C THR A 214 0.11 -0.61 13.02
N ALA A 215 -0.94 -0.04 12.43
CA ALA A 215 -0.85 1.22 11.69
C ALA A 215 -0.53 2.42 12.60
N LEU A 216 -1.17 2.51 13.76
CA LEU A 216 -0.94 3.56 14.76
C LEU A 216 0.47 3.45 15.35
N ASP A 217 0.94 2.25 15.68
CA ASP A 217 2.33 2.01 16.13
C ASP A 217 3.33 2.46 15.06
N ALA A 218 3.11 2.10 13.80
CA ALA A 218 3.98 2.51 12.69
C ALA A 218 3.97 4.03 12.48
N PHE A 219 2.79 4.67 12.57
CA PHE A 219 2.65 6.11 12.45
C PHE A 219 3.27 6.87 13.63
N ALA A 220 3.17 6.32 14.85
CA ALA A 220 3.79 6.89 16.05
C ALA A 220 5.32 6.85 15.98
N ARG A 221 5.90 5.74 15.53
CA ARG A 221 7.35 5.63 15.27
C ARG A 221 7.83 6.61 14.21
N LEU A 222 7.12 6.69 13.08
CA LEU A 222 7.40 7.67 12.03
C LEU A 222 7.36 9.11 12.55
N SER A 223 6.37 9.40 13.39
CA SER A 223 6.26 10.71 14.04
C SER A 223 7.44 10.97 14.96
N ALA A 224 7.86 10.00 15.78
CA ALA A 224 9.03 10.17 16.64
C ALA A 224 10.34 10.34 15.84
N GLU A 225 10.47 9.68 14.69
CA GLU A 225 11.64 9.80 13.81
C GLU A 225 11.72 11.16 13.10
N ILE A 226 10.56 11.71 12.71
CA ILE A 226 10.45 13.00 12.01
C ILE A 226 9.65 13.97 12.89
N GLU A 227 10.32 14.54 13.88
CA GLU A 227 9.69 15.44 14.87
C GLU A 227 9.20 16.74 14.23
N LEU A 228 10.07 17.43 13.51
CA LEU A 228 9.78 18.70 12.85
C LEU A 228 9.53 18.46 11.36
N LEU A 229 8.39 18.94 10.85
CA LEU A 229 8.01 18.81 9.45
C LEU A 229 8.45 20.05 8.66
N HIS A 230 9.18 19.84 7.58
CA HIS A 230 9.59 20.87 6.63
C HIS A 230 9.63 20.31 5.21
N GLY A 231 9.72 21.16 4.19
CA GLY A 231 9.65 20.76 2.77
C GLY A 231 10.53 19.56 2.43
N GLU A 232 11.80 19.59 2.85
CA GLU A 232 12.77 18.53 2.54
C GLU A 232 12.40 17.15 3.09
N ASN A 233 11.69 17.07 4.23
CA ASN A 233 11.37 15.78 4.86
C ASN A 233 9.89 15.38 4.72
N LEU A 234 9.03 16.27 4.22
CA LEU A 234 7.60 16.03 4.14
C LEU A 234 7.27 14.89 3.16
N HIS A 235 8.04 14.77 2.09
CA HIS A 235 7.92 13.64 1.15
C HIS A 235 8.25 12.29 1.81
N ASP A 236 9.30 12.23 2.63
CA ASP A 236 9.68 11.00 3.34
C ASP A 236 8.67 10.65 4.44
N PHE A 237 8.16 11.66 5.14
CA PHE A 237 7.02 11.48 6.05
C PHE A 237 5.81 10.87 5.32
N ARG A 238 5.49 11.36 4.12
CA ARG A 238 4.40 10.78 3.30
C ARG A 238 4.67 9.33 2.90
N LYS A 239 5.91 8.93 2.61
CA LYS A 239 6.26 7.52 2.32
C LYS A 239 5.98 6.63 3.53
N GLY A 240 6.41 7.05 4.72
CA GLY A 240 6.12 6.34 5.97
C GLY A 240 4.62 6.26 6.24
N ALA A 241 3.89 7.37 6.10
CA ALA A 241 2.44 7.40 6.30
C ALA A 241 1.70 6.47 5.32
N LYS A 242 2.15 6.37 4.06
CA LYS A 242 1.64 5.39 3.07
C LYS A 242 1.74 3.97 3.58
N LYS A 243 2.88 3.60 4.15
CA LYS A 243 3.09 2.27 4.74
C LYS A 243 2.11 2.00 5.88
N ALA A 244 1.98 2.94 6.82
CA ALA A 244 1.04 2.82 7.95
C ALA A 244 -0.42 2.67 7.48
N ARG A 245 -0.87 3.44 6.48
CA ARG A 245 -2.22 3.29 5.93
C ARG A 245 -2.44 1.90 5.32
N TYR A 246 -1.49 1.38 4.56
CA TYR A 246 -1.66 0.06 3.97
C TYR A 246 -1.71 -1.05 5.01
N MET A 247 -1.03 -0.88 6.16
CA MET A 247 -1.17 -1.78 7.32
C MET A 247 -2.59 -1.73 7.90
N ALA A 248 -3.23 -0.55 7.96
CA ALA A 248 -4.62 -0.42 8.40
C ALA A 248 -5.59 -1.10 7.41
N GLU A 249 -5.37 -0.90 6.11
CA GLU A 249 -6.18 -1.50 5.03
C GLU A 249 -5.94 -3.02 4.89
N ALA A 250 -4.88 -3.56 5.51
CA ALA A 250 -4.48 -4.94 5.35
C ALA A 250 -5.51 -5.93 5.90
N ASP A 251 -6.45 -5.60 6.78
CA ASP A 251 -7.46 -6.57 7.24
C ASP A 251 -8.87 -6.34 6.66
N GLY A 252 -9.12 -5.21 5.97
CA GLY A 252 -10.29 -4.93 5.11
C GLY A 252 -11.70 -4.99 5.73
N ALA A 253 -11.89 -5.63 6.87
CA ALA A 253 -13.18 -5.90 7.51
C ALA A 253 -13.38 -5.14 8.83
N ASP A 254 -12.33 -4.48 9.32
CA ASP A 254 -12.35 -3.74 10.58
C ASP A 254 -12.69 -2.27 10.33
N ALA A 255 -13.86 -1.85 10.82
CA ALA A 255 -14.34 -0.48 10.69
C ALA A 255 -13.40 0.54 11.36
N TYR A 256 -12.84 0.20 12.52
CA TYR A 256 -11.91 1.09 13.22
C TYR A 256 -10.59 1.24 12.46
N ALA A 257 -10.05 0.13 11.94
CA ALA A 257 -8.88 0.19 11.05
C ALA A 257 -9.17 1.00 9.77
N GLY A 258 -10.39 0.92 9.24
CA GLY A 258 -10.85 1.75 8.14
C GLY A 258 -10.81 3.25 8.46
N GLU A 259 -11.29 3.66 9.64
CA GLU A 259 -11.25 5.06 10.07
C GLU A 259 -9.82 5.57 10.30
N VAL A 260 -8.95 4.78 10.92
CA VAL A 260 -7.50 5.09 11.04
C VAL A 260 -6.87 5.23 9.65
N GLY A 261 -7.17 4.32 8.73
CA GLY A 261 -6.68 4.38 7.35
C GLY A 261 -7.13 5.66 6.63
N LYS A 262 -8.39 6.06 6.78
CA LYS A 262 -8.93 7.33 6.23
C LYS A 262 -8.23 8.54 6.83
N ALA A 263 -7.98 8.55 8.14
CA ALA A 263 -7.27 9.62 8.83
C ALA A 263 -5.83 9.78 8.29
N ILE A 264 -5.08 8.67 8.18
CA ILE A 264 -3.72 8.69 7.60
C ILE A 264 -3.77 9.08 6.12
N LYS A 265 -4.80 8.67 5.37
CA LYS A 265 -4.98 9.08 3.97
C LYS A 265 -5.10 10.61 3.82
N ARG A 266 -5.79 11.31 4.72
CA ARG A 266 -5.88 12.79 4.67
C ARG A 266 -4.51 13.45 4.72
N VAL A 267 -3.61 12.96 5.57
CA VAL A 267 -2.21 13.41 5.62
C VAL A 267 -1.51 13.20 4.28
N GLN A 268 -1.63 11.99 3.72
CA GLN A 268 -0.97 11.64 2.46
C GLN A 268 -1.49 12.41 1.25
N ASP A 269 -2.79 12.69 1.22
CA ASP A 269 -3.45 13.43 0.15
C ASP A 269 -3.03 14.90 0.21
N ALA A 270 -2.97 15.52 1.40
CA ALA A 270 -2.51 16.89 1.56
C ALA A 270 -1.03 17.07 1.17
N ILE A 271 -0.13 16.21 1.68
CA ILE A 271 1.30 16.24 1.26
C ILE A 271 1.44 15.85 -0.22
N GLY A 272 0.58 14.96 -0.71
CA GLY A 272 0.57 14.54 -2.11
C GLY A 272 0.24 15.68 -3.05
N ASP A 273 -0.82 16.43 -2.76
CA ASP A 273 -1.22 17.59 -3.53
C ASP A 273 -0.07 18.60 -3.60
N TRP A 274 0.51 19.00 -2.46
CA TRP A 274 1.69 19.89 -2.45
C TRP A 274 2.82 19.38 -3.35
N HIS A 275 3.21 18.11 -3.22
CA HIS A 275 4.30 17.55 -4.01
C HIS A 275 3.98 17.49 -5.51
N ASP A 276 2.72 17.21 -5.87
CA ASP A 276 2.29 17.21 -7.28
C ASP A 276 2.39 18.63 -7.89
N TRP A 277 2.14 19.69 -7.09
CA TRP A 277 2.37 21.09 -7.51
C TRP A 277 3.84 21.49 -7.54
N GLU A 278 4.65 20.99 -6.60
CA GLU A 278 6.11 21.18 -6.59
C GLU A 278 6.73 20.64 -7.88
N MET A 279 6.43 19.39 -8.22
CA MET A 279 6.93 18.77 -9.44
C MET A 279 6.39 19.48 -10.69
N LEU A 280 5.11 19.87 -10.74
CA LEU A 280 4.58 20.62 -11.90
C LEU A 280 5.28 21.98 -12.09
N ALA A 281 5.63 22.69 -11.01
CA ALA A 281 6.37 23.93 -11.09
C ALA A 281 7.81 23.73 -11.60
N GLU A 282 8.46 22.62 -11.22
CA GLU A 282 9.77 22.23 -11.74
C GLU A 282 9.72 21.92 -13.25
N GLU A 283 8.74 21.10 -13.68
CA GLU A 283 8.53 20.75 -15.09
C GLU A 283 8.23 22.00 -15.93
N ALA A 284 7.47 22.96 -15.39
CA ALA A 284 7.20 24.24 -16.06
C ALA A 284 8.46 25.07 -16.27
N ARG A 285 9.33 25.17 -15.25
CA ARG A 285 10.61 25.88 -15.36
C ARG A 285 11.56 25.19 -16.33
N GLU A 286 11.61 23.86 -16.33
CA GLU A 286 12.42 23.09 -17.29
C GLU A 286 11.93 23.29 -18.73
N ALA A 287 10.61 23.26 -18.96
CA ALA A 287 10.05 23.33 -20.29
C ALA A 287 10.00 24.75 -20.88
N LEU A 288 9.72 25.77 -20.05
CA LEU A 288 9.42 27.13 -20.49
C LEU A 288 10.44 28.18 -20.02
N GLY A 289 11.29 27.86 -19.04
CA GLY A 289 12.15 28.83 -18.37
C GLY A 289 11.41 29.68 -17.33
N ASP A 290 11.97 30.85 -17.00
CA ASP A 290 11.41 31.79 -16.04
C ASP A 290 10.34 32.66 -16.71
N VAL A 291 9.13 32.10 -16.81
CA VAL A 291 7.93 32.75 -17.38
C VAL A 291 6.83 32.91 -16.32
N GLU A 292 5.84 33.76 -16.62
CA GLU A 292 4.72 34.07 -15.72
C GLU A 292 3.99 32.82 -15.19
N LEU A 293 3.81 31.78 -16.02
CA LEU A 293 3.21 30.53 -15.59
C LEU A 293 4.07 29.78 -14.56
N ALA A 294 5.40 29.79 -14.70
CA ALA A 294 6.30 29.12 -13.76
C ALA A 294 6.21 29.78 -12.37
N ASP A 295 6.13 31.12 -12.32
CA ASP A 295 5.94 31.88 -11.08
C ASP A 295 4.56 31.62 -10.46
N TYR A 296 3.51 31.56 -11.29
CA TYR A 296 2.17 31.21 -10.83
C TYR A 296 2.14 29.83 -10.16
N LEU A 297 2.75 28.83 -10.79
CA LEU A 297 2.82 27.46 -10.28
C LEU A 297 3.66 27.37 -9.00
N ALA A 298 4.76 28.12 -8.90
CA ALA A 298 5.55 28.23 -7.67
C ALA A 298 4.72 28.82 -6.52
N GLY A 299 3.96 29.90 -6.77
CA GLY A 299 3.05 30.46 -5.78
C GLY A 299 1.93 29.48 -5.37
N ALA A 300 1.44 28.67 -6.31
CA ALA A 300 0.48 27.61 -6.00
C ALA A 300 1.09 26.52 -5.11
N ARG A 301 2.30 26.04 -5.42
CA ARG A 301 3.08 25.11 -4.59
C ARG A 301 3.21 25.62 -3.17
N ASP A 302 3.59 26.88 -2.96
CA ASP A 302 3.83 27.43 -1.61
C ASP A 302 2.55 27.48 -0.76
N ARG A 303 1.41 27.80 -1.38
CA ARG A 303 0.10 27.73 -0.69
C ARG A 303 -0.24 26.30 -0.28
N ARG A 304 -0.02 25.32 -1.17
CA ARG A 304 -0.26 23.90 -0.87
C ARG A 304 0.68 23.36 0.19
N TYR A 305 1.93 23.83 0.22
CA TYR A 305 2.89 23.50 1.27
C TYR A 305 2.35 23.89 2.65
N ALA A 306 1.94 25.16 2.81
CA ALA A 306 1.39 25.66 4.06
C ALA A 306 0.14 24.86 4.50
N GLU A 307 -0.75 24.54 3.56
CA GLU A 307 -1.91 23.70 3.83
C GLU A 307 -1.54 22.27 4.24
N ALA A 308 -0.58 21.65 3.54
CA ALA A 308 -0.11 20.30 3.82
C ALA A 308 0.51 20.19 5.22
N VAL A 309 1.35 21.15 5.61
CA VAL A 309 1.94 21.21 6.95
C VAL A 309 0.85 21.32 8.02
N ARG A 310 -0.10 22.25 7.85
CA ARG A 310 -1.21 22.47 8.79
C ARG A 310 -2.06 21.21 8.98
N ILE A 311 -2.50 20.60 7.88
CA ILE A 311 -3.31 19.36 7.91
C ILE A 311 -2.53 18.23 8.57
N THR A 312 -1.25 18.07 8.22
CA THR A 312 -0.40 17.01 8.78
C THR A 312 -0.23 17.17 10.28
N GLN A 313 0.06 18.37 10.77
CA GLN A 313 0.20 18.64 12.21
C GLN A 313 -1.11 18.34 12.98
N THR A 314 -2.25 18.78 12.45
CA THR A 314 -3.56 18.52 13.06
C THR A 314 -3.85 17.02 13.14
N MET A 315 -3.67 16.30 12.03
CA MET A 315 -3.93 14.86 11.98
C MET A 315 -2.93 14.05 12.81
N ARG A 316 -1.67 14.50 12.88
CA ARG A 316 -0.64 13.90 13.73
C ARG A 316 -1.04 13.96 15.21
N GLY A 317 -1.50 15.11 15.70
CA GLY A 317 -2.00 15.24 17.08
C GLY A 317 -3.15 14.28 17.38
N ARG A 318 -4.14 14.19 16.47
CA ARG A 318 -5.26 13.24 16.59
C ARG A 318 -4.80 11.78 16.63
N LEU A 319 -4.00 11.35 15.64
CA LEU A 319 -3.55 9.96 15.52
C LEU A 319 -2.66 9.55 16.70
N MET A 320 -1.83 10.45 17.23
CA MET A 320 -1.04 10.19 18.44
C MET A 320 -1.92 10.04 19.68
N GLY A 321 -3.03 10.79 19.78
CA GLY A 321 -4.03 10.61 20.82
C GLY A 321 -4.72 9.24 20.74
N GLU A 322 -5.15 8.83 19.54
CA GLU A 322 -5.73 7.50 19.28
C GLU A 322 -4.73 6.38 19.59
N TRP A 323 -3.45 6.54 19.24
CA TRP A 323 -2.42 5.56 19.57
C TRP A 323 -2.26 5.37 21.08
N ARG A 324 -2.19 6.46 21.86
CA ARG A 324 -2.04 6.39 23.33
C ARG A 324 -3.22 5.75 24.04
N SER A 325 -4.43 5.80 23.48
CA SER A 325 -5.61 5.20 24.12
C SER A 325 -5.68 3.68 23.96
N ILE A 326 -4.92 3.10 23.03
CA ILE A 326 -4.91 1.66 22.73
C ILE A 326 -3.57 0.96 23.02
N ALA A 327 -2.52 1.74 23.29
CA ALA A 327 -1.17 1.26 23.59
C ALA A 327 -1.13 0.58 24.96
#